data_AF-A0A9D6G4W2-F1
#
_entry.id   AF-A0A9D6G4W2-F1
#
_cell.length_a   1.000
_cell.length_b   1.000
_cell.length_c   1.000
_cell.angle_alpha   90.00
_cell.angle_beta   90.00
_cell.angle_gamma   90.00
#
_symmetry.space_group_name_H-M   'P 1'
#
loop_
_entity.id
_entity.type
_entity.pdbx_description
1 polymer ?
#
loop_
_entity_poly.entity_id
_entity_poly.type
_entity_poly.pdbx_seq_one_letter_code
_entity_poly.pdbx_strand_id
1 'polypeptide(L)'
;KRAMLGLASFIAAGAKMVVAVNDDIDPMDLNAVFWAMGMRCRPDRDITVIPGFHNDMVPPYDELDENGMAHGHHGEEEAVLLIDATMKQPFPPVSLPKREYMERALEIWQKLGLPELNLKRPWYGYELGQWSEKLERAANAAVKGDYRTYGEELASRRVPAPKDF
;
A
#
# COMPACT_ATOMS: atom_id res chain seq x y z
N LYS A 1 5.25 -14.97 3.51
CA LYS A 1 5.10 -16.18 2.64
C LYS A 1 4.29 -17.34 3.26
N ARG A 2 4.64 -17.92 4.43
CA ARG A 2 3.91 -19.08 5.01
C ARG A 2 2.38 -18.90 5.12
N ALA A 3 1.92 -17.75 5.60
CA ALA A 3 0.50 -17.45 5.71
C ALA A 3 -0.22 -17.45 4.35
N MET A 4 0.42 -16.88 3.31
CA MET A 4 -0.12 -16.88 1.95
C MET A 4 -0.20 -18.29 1.34
N LEU A 5 0.78 -19.15 1.61
CA LEU A 5 0.70 -20.56 1.19
C LEU A 5 -0.45 -21.30 1.87
N GLY A 6 -0.61 -21.10 3.19
CA GLY A 6 -1.74 -21.68 3.93
C GLY A 6 -3.08 -21.24 3.35
N LEU A 7 -3.21 -19.96 3.00
CA LEU A 7 -4.42 -19.42 2.35
C LEU A 7 -4.63 -20.02 0.96
N ALA A 8 -3.58 -20.10 0.13
CA ALA A 8 -3.67 -20.71 -1.20
C ALA A 8 -4.11 -22.17 -1.12
N SER A 9 -3.55 -22.96 -0.19
CA SER A 9 -3.95 -24.35 0.04
C SER A 9 -5.34 -24.52 0.63
N PHE A 10 -5.85 -23.52 1.38
CA PHE A 10 -7.17 -23.58 1.98
C PHE A 10 -8.26 -23.18 0.98
N ILE A 11 -8.00 -22.12 0.20
CA ILE A 11 -8.95 -21.64 -0.81
C ILE A 11 -9.04 -22.63 -1.97
N ALA A 12 -7.93 -23.30 -2.31
CA ALA A 12 -7.72 -24.47 -3.19
C ALA A 12 -8.40 -24.50 -4.58
N ALA A 13 -9.39 -23.65 -4.87
CA ALA A 13 -10.23 -23.71 -6.05
C ALA A 13 -10.85 -22.33 -6.43
N GLY A 14 -10.55 -21.24 -5.71
CA GLY A 14 -11.27 -19.96 -5.89
C GLY A 14 -10.43 -18.72 -6.21
N ALA A 15 -9.10 -18.76 -6.06
CA ALA A 15 -8.26 -17.56 -6.20
C ALA A 15 -6.96 -17.84 -6.95
N LYS A 16 -6.78 -17.15 -8.08
CA LYS A 16 -5.55 -17.18 -8.89
C LYS A 16 -4.44 -16.29 -8.33
N MET A 17 -4.80 -15.30 -7.51
CA MET A 17 -3.88 -14.29 -6.97
C MET A 17 -4.18 -14.06 -5.49
N VAL A 18 -3.12 -14.03 -4.67
CA VAL A 18 -3.18 -13.69 -3.24
C VAL A 18 -2.23 -12.54 -2.99
N VAL A 19 -2.75 -11.43 -2.45
CA VAL A 19 -1.95 -10.26 -2.09
C VAL A 19 -1.93 -10.10 -0.58
N ALA A 20 -0.74 -10.09 0.02
CA ALA A 20 -0.57 -9.76 1.43
C ALA A 20 -0.25 -8.27 1.60
N VAL A 21 -0.98 -7.58 2.46
CA VAL A 21 -0.79 -6.17 2.81
C VAL A 21 -0.70 -6.01 4.33
N ASN A 22 -0.24 -4.86 4.81
CA ASN A 22 -0.25 -4.51 6.24
C ASN A 22 -1.62 -3.91 6.63
N ASP A 23 -1.86 -3.78 7.94
CA ASP A 23 -3.12 -3.30 8.52
C ASP A 23 -3.49 -1.86 8.16
N ASP A 24 -2.54 -1.07 7.64
CA ASP A 24 -2.77 0.29 7.17
C ASP A 24 -3.42 0.37 5.78
N ILE A 25 -3.53 -0.78 5.09
CA ILE A 25 -4.18 -0.92 3.79
C ILE A 25 -5.54 -1.58 3.97
N ASP A 26 -6.59 -0.91 3.50
CA ASP A 26 -7.91 -1.53 3.39
C ASP A 26 -7.92 -2.54 2.22
N PRO A 27 -8.10 -3.85 2.46
CA PRO A 27 -8.11 -4.84 1.40
C PRO A 27 -9.34 -4.71 0.47
N MET A 28 -10.38 -3.98 0.87
CA MET A 28 -11.56 -3.73 0.04
C MET A 28 -11.41 -2.50 -0.88
N ASP A 29 -10.36 -1.68 -0.69
CA ASP A 29 -10.01 -0.60 -1.62
C ASP A 29 -8.88 -1.04 -2.55
N LEU A 30 -9.25 -1.45 -3.77
CA LEU A 30 -8.28 -1.87 -4.79
C LEU A 30 -7.24 -0.79 -5.12
N ASN A 31 -7.54 0.50 -4.96
CA ASN A 31 -6.53 1.55 -5.17
C ASN A 31 -5.45 1.50 -4.09
N ALA A 32 -5.85 1.27 -2.83
CA ALA A 32 -4.93 1.12 -1.72
C ALA A 32 -4.08 -0.16 -1.87
N VAL A 33 -4.69 -1.26 -2.32
CA VAL A 33 -3.96 -2.51 -2.61
C VAL A 33 -2.96 -2.31 -3.74
N PHE A 34 -3.36 -1.69 -4.86
CA PHE A 34 -2.44 -1.42 -5.97
C PHE A 34 -1.32 -0.45 -5.59
N TRP A 35 -1.62 0.56 -4.77
CA TRP A 35 -0.59 1.43 -4.23
C TRP A 35 0.42 0.65 -3.39
N ALA A 36 -0.04 -0.22 -2.48
CA ALA A 36 0.83 -1.07 -1.68
C ALA A 36 1.70 -1.98 -2.57
N MET A 37 1.13 -2.58 -3.62
CA MET A 37 1.89 -3.36 -4.60
C MET A 37 2.96 -2.51 -5.29
N GLY A 38 2.62 -1.33 -5.80
CA GLY A 38 3.56 -0.47 -6.52
C GLY A 38 4.70 0.07 -5.65
N MET A 39 4.45 0.29 -4.35
CA MET A 39 5.43 0.92 -3.45
C MET A 39 6.21 -0.08 -2.59
N ARG A 40 5.63 -1.23 -2.25
CA ARG A 40 6.18 -2.17 -1.25
C ARG A 40 6.62 -3.51 -1.83
N CYS A 41 6.23 -3.83 -3.06
CA CYS A 41 6.59 -5.08 -3.71
C CYS A 41 7.85 -4.89 -4.55
N ARG A 42 8.83 -5.77 -4.34
CA ARG A 42 9.93 -6.00 -5.28
C ARG A 42 9.60 -7.22 -6.15
N PRO A 43 9.25 -7.06 -7.44
CA PRO A 43 8.83 -8.18 -8.27
C PRO A 43 9.83 -9.35 -8.32
N ASP A 44 11.14 -9.07 -8.23
CA ASP A 44 12.21 -10.07 -8.24
C ASP A 44 12.25 -10.96 -6.98
N ARG A 45 11.59 -10.57 -5.88
CA ARG A 45 11.71 -11.22 -4.55
C ARG A 45 10.38 -11.55 -3.89
N ASP A 46 9.42 -10.65 -4.06
CA ASP A 46 8.16 -10.62 -3.33
C ASP A 46 7.01 -11.27 -4.10
N ILE A 47 7.23 -11.60 -5.37
CA ILE A 47 6.29 -12.38 -6.18
C ILE A 47 6.73 -13.84 -6.20
N THR A 48 5.79 -14.76 -6.05
CA THR A 48 6.06 -16.20 -6.16
C THR A 48 4.92 -16.87 -6.90
N VAL A 49 5.26 -17.56 -7.99
CA VAL A 49 4.34 -18.40 -8.75
C VAL A 49 4.45 -19.81 -8.19
N ILE A 50 3.34 -20.37 -7.71
CA ILE A 50 3.31 -21.76 -7.22
C ILE A 50 2.53 -22.60 -8.22
N PRO A 51 3.21 -23.51 -8.96
CA PRO A 51 2.53 -24.42 -9.88
C PRO A 51 1.84 -25.57 -9.13
N GLY A 52 1.05 -26.37 -9.85
CA GLY A 52 0.45 -27.59 -9.32
C GLY A 52 -0.86 -27.37 -8.55
N PHE A 53 -1.55 -26.25 -8.79
CA PHE A 53 -2.88 -26.01 -8.27
C PHE A 53 -3.93 -26.43 -9.30
N HIS A 54 -4.88 -27.27 -8.90
CA HIS A 54 -6.05 -27.53 -9.73
C HIS A 54 -7.12 -26.49 -9.40
N ASN A 55 -7.71 -25.90 -10.42
CA ASN A 55 -8.70 -24.84 -10.25
C ASN A 55 -9.89 -25.14 -11.17
N ASP A 56 -10.92 -25.75 -10.60
CA ASP A 56 -12.14 -26.15 -11.28
C ASP A 56 -13.23 -25.08 -11.24
N MET A 57 -13.11 -24.05 -10.39
CA MET A 57 -14.15 -23.04 -10.15
C MET A 57 -13.82 -21.63 -10.64
N VAL A 58 -12.77 -21.43 -11.45
CA VAL A 58 -12.42 -20.11 -12.00
C VAL A 58 -12.17 -20.21 -13.52
N PRO A 59 -12.67 -19.26 -14.35
CA PRO A 59 -12.49 -19.30 -15.80
C PRO A 59 -11.01 -19.26 -16.24
N PRO A 60 -10.66 -19.74 -17.45
CA PRO A 60 -11.56 -20.29 -18.46
C PRO A 60 -12.10 -21.69 -18.08
N TYR A 61 -13.31 -21.98 -18.54
CA TYR A 61 -13.96 -23.28 -18.38
C TYR A 61 -14.04 -23.97 -19.74
N ASP A 62 -13.88 -25.30 -19.76
CA ASP A 62 -13.98 -26.09 -20.98
C ASP A 62 -15.44 -26.17 -21.47
N GLU A 63 -16.31 -26.71 -20.61
CA GLU A 63 -17.72 -26.95 -20.90
C GLU A 63 -18.57 -26.78 -19.63
N LEU A 64 -19.86 -26.52 -19.80
CA LEU A 64 -20.85 -26.62 -18.74
C LEU A 64 -21.38 -28.06 -18.71
N ASP A 65 -21.46 -28.67 -17.54
CA ASP A 65 -22.09 -29.99 -17.41
C ASP A 65 -23.60 -29.96 -17.63
N GLU A 66 -24.25 -31.13 -17.56
CA GLU A 66 -25.70 -31.28 -17.70
C GLU A 66 -26.53 -30.48 -16.68
N ASN A 67 -25.92 -30.05 -15.57
CA ASN A 67 -26.51 -29.23 -14.53
C ASN A 67 -26.17 -27.73 -14.69
N GLY A 68 -25.44 -27.36 -15.74
CA GLY A 68 -24.98 -26.00 -15.99
C GLY A 68 -23.80 -25.56 -15.12
N MET A 69 -23.12 -26.49 -14.45
CA MET A 69 -21.92 -26.19 -13.67
C MET A 69 -20.71 -26.14 -14.58
N ALA A 70 -19.92 -25.09 -14.43
CA ALA A 70 -18.69 -24.91 -15.17
C ALA A 70 -17.57 -25.71 -14.51
N HIS A 71 -16.89 -26.53 -15.31
CA HIS A 71 -15.71 -27.27 -14.87
C HIS A 71 -14.49 -26.66 -15.53
N GLY A 72 -13.47 -26.35 -14.72
CA GLY A 72 -12.16 -25.94 -15.23
C GLY A 72 -11.52 -27.03 -16.09
N HIS A 73 -10.47 -26.68 -16.83
CA HIS A 73 -9.79 -27.60 -17.73
C HIS A 73 -9.36 -28.90 -17.01
N HIS A 74 -10.00 -30.02 -17.35
CA HIS A 74 -9.72 -31.30 -16.72
C HIS A 74 -8.29 -31.74 -17.06
N GLY A 75 -7.43 -31.78 -16.04
CA GLY A 75 -6.05 -32.28 -16.17
C GLY A 75 -4.98 -31.21 -16.42
N GLU A 76 -5.34 -29.93 -16.47
CA GLU A 76 -4.36 -28.85 -16.50
C GLU A 76 -4.04 -28.36 -15.08
N GLU A 77 -2.75 -28.31 -14.75
CA GLU A 77 -2.26 -27.67 -13.52
C GLU A 77 -2.17 -26.15 -13.76
N GLU A 78 -2.90 -25.37 -12.97
CA GLU A 78 -2.72 -23.93 -12.90
C GLU A 78 -1.64 -23.56 -11.86
N ALA A 79 -1.35 -22.27 -11.80
CA ALA A 79 -0.49 -21.70 -10.78
C ALA A 79 -1.20 -20.60 -9.99
N VAL A 80 -0.90 -20.51 -8.69
CA VAL A 80 -1.32 -19.40 -7.84
C VAL A 80 -0.20 -18.38 -7.75
N LEU A 81 -0.55 -17.11 -7.96
CA LEU A 81 0.37 -15.98 -7.80
C LEU A 81 0.28 -15.42 -6.38
N LEU A 82 1.38 -15.51 -5.63
CA LEU A 82 1.50 -14.86 -4.33
C LEU A 82 2.26 -13.54 -4.48
N ILE A 83 1.69 -12.45 -3.97
CA ILE A 83 2.27 -11.11 -4.01
C ILE A 83 2.42 -10.62 -2.58
N ASP A 84 3.65 -10.49 -2.10
CA ASP A 84 3.96 -9.91 -0.80
C ASP A 84 4.09 -8.38 -0.93
N ALA A 85 2.99 -7.65 -0.69
CA ALA A 85 2.98 -6.18 -0.67
C ALA A 85 3.10 -5.61 0.76
N THR A 86 3.66 -6.37 1.70
CA THR A 86 3.92 -5.87 3.06
C THR A 86 5.14 -4.96 3.13
N MET A 87 5.30 -4.18 4.19
CA MET A 87 6.49 -3.37 4.46
C MET A 87 7.62 -4.23 5.01
N LYS A 88 8.78 -4.20 4.33
CA LYS A 88 9.99 -4.96 4.73
C LYS A 88 10.95 -4.11 5.58
N GLN A 89 10.73 -2.80 5.61
CA GLN A 89 11.51 -1.80 6.33
C GLN A 89 10.62 -0.59 6.63
N PRO A 90 11.06 0.38 7.45
CA PRO A 90 10.35 1.65 7.62
C PRO A 90 10.30 2.46 6.32
N PHE A 91 9.17 3.13 6.07
CA PHE A 91 8.92 3.96 4.88
C PHE A 91 8.70 5.42 5.29
N PRO A 92 8.89 6.39 4.37
CA PRO A 92 8.48 7.77 4.64
C PRO A 92 6.98 7.81 4.92
N PRO A 93 6.50 8.81 5.68
CA PRO A 93 5.06 8.98 5.90
C PRO A 93 4.31 9.10 4.58
N VAL A 94 3.03 8.73 4.59
CA VAL A 94 2.17 8.92 3.42
C VAL A 94 2.12 10.41 3.06
N SER A 95 2.20 10.73 1.77
CA SER A 95 2.23 12.10 1.22
C SER A 95 0.91 12.86 1.36
N LEU A 96 0.30 12.82 2.54
CA LEU A 96 -0.90 13.54 2.93
C LEU A 96 -0.60 14.40 4.16
N PRO A 97 -1.29 15.55 4.34
CA PRO A 97 -1.12 16.37 5.53
C PRO A 97 -1.49 15.60 6.81
N LYS A 98 -0.88 15.97 7.93
CA LYS A 98 -1.22 15.39 9.24
C LYS A 98 -2.69 15.59 9.58
N ARG A 99 -3.18 14.69 10.45
CA ARG A 99 -4.58 14.62 10.86
C ARG A 99 -5.12 15.96 11.35
N GLU A 100 -4.37 16.68 12.20
CA GLU A 100 -4.83 17.95 12.77
C GLU A 100 -5.10 19.03 11.71
N TYR A 101 -4.37 19.01 10.59
CA TYR A 101 -4.58 19.97 9.51
C TYR A 101 -5.79 19.60 8.66
N MET A 102 -5.96 18.31 8.38
CA MET A 102 -7.11 17.81 7.61
C MET A 102 -8.42 17.97 8.40
N GLU A 103 -8.42 17.67 9.70
CA GLU A 103 -9.57 17.90 10.59
C GLU A 103 -9.93 19.39 10.65
N ARG A 104 -8.95 20.28 10.81
CA ARG A 104 -9.20 21.73 10.77
C ARG A 104 -9.72 22.20 9.40
N ALA A 105 -9.22 21.65 8.30
CA ALA A 105 -9.72 21.98 6.96
C ALA A 105 -11.18 21.56 6.80
N LEU A 106 -11.57 20.38 7.32
CA LEU A 106 -12.94 19.90 7.32
C LEU A 106 -13.86 20.81 8.14
N GLU A 107 -13.42 21.27 9.32
CA GLU A 107 -14.20 22.24 10.12
C GLU A 107 -14.43 23.55 9.35
N ILE A 108 -13.40 24.07 8.68
CA ILE A 108 -13.52 25.30 7.88
C ILE A 108 -14.50 25.08 6.72
N TRP A 109 -14.40 23.94 6.03
CA TRP A 109 -15.29 23.58 4.93
C TRP A 109 -16.77 23.58 5.36
N GLN A 110 -17.06 22.98 6.52
CA GLN A 110 -18.39 22.96 7.10
C GLN A 110 -18.89 24.36 7.51
N LYS A 111 -18.02 25.17 8.13
CA LYS A 111 -18.35 26.56 8.51
C LYS A 111 -18.70 27.43 7.30
N LEU A 112 -18.10 27.15 6.15
CA LEU A 112 -18.38 27.84 4.90
C LEU A 112 -19.67 27.37 4.21
N GLY A 113 -20.36 26.35 4.75
CA GLY A 113 -21.60 25.82 4.18
C GLY A 113 -21.40 25.15 2.82
N LEU A 114 -20.19 24.63 2.56
CA LEU A 114 -19.87 23.96 1.31
C LEU A 114 -20.50 22.56 1.24
N PRO A 115 -20.67 21.99 0.03
CA PRO A 115 -21.31 20.68 -0.15
C PRO A 115 -20.64 19.56 0.64
N GLU A 116 -21.40 18.52 0.98
CA GLU A 116 -20.89 17.36 1.73
C GLU A 116 -19.73 16.68 0.99
N LEU A 117 -18.67 16.36 1.73
CA LEU A 117 -17.48 15.71 1.19
C LEU A 117 -17.60 14.19 1.30
N ASN A 118 -17.32 13.49 0.20
CA ASN A 118 -17.11 12.05 0.21
C ASN A 118 -15.62 11.74 0.46
N LEU A 119 -15.23 11.65 1.73
CA LEU A 119 -13.85 11.41 2.14
C LEU A 119 -13.47 9.94 1.94
N LYS A 120 -12.40 9.70 1.15
CA LYS A 120 -11.82 8.37 0.96
C LYS A 120 -10.67 8.13 1.93
N ARG A 121 -10.59 6.94 2.50
CA ARG A 121 -9.48 6.57 3.39
C ARG A 121 -8.25 6.16 2.56
N PRO A 122 -7.03 6.49 3.02
CA PRO A 122 -6.74 7.45 4.08
C PRO A 122 -6.98 8.89 3.61
N TRP A 123 -7.64 9.70 4.43
CA TRP A 123 -7.90 11.13 4.11
C TRP A 123 -6.93 12.07 4.86
N TYR A 124 -6.00 11.52 5.64
CA TYR A 124 -4.89 12.22 6.27
C TYR A 124 -3.64 11.32 6.26
N GLY A 125 -2.48 11.94 6.41
CA GLY A 125 -1.19 11.26 6.46
C GLY A 125 -0.97 10.56 7.79
N TYR A 126 -0.25 9.44 7.72
CA TYR A 126 0.21 8.69 8.86
C TYR A 126 1.67 8.28 8.64
N GLU A 127 2.36 8.01 9.75
CA GLU A 127 3.78 7.66 9.72
C GLU A 127 3.97 6.18 9.41
N LEU A 128 5.03 5.89 8.66
CA LEU A 128 5.45 4.53 8.30
C LEU A 128 6.85 4.20 8.85
N GLY A 129 7.31 4.97 9.83
CA GLY A 129 8.53 4.73 10.60
C GLY A 129 9.81 5.39 10.08
N GLN A 130 9.88 5.88 8.84
CA GLN A 130 11.03 6.64 8.32
C GLN A 130 10.83 8.15 8.50
N TRP A 131 10.40 8.57 9.69
CA TRP A 131 10.21 9.98 10.05
C TRP A 131 11.00 10.29 11.33
N SER A 132 12.12 10.99 11.18
CA SER A 132 12.99 11.30 12.33
C SER A 132 12.52 12.55 13.08
N GLU A 133 12.88 12.67 14.36
CA GLU A 133 12.65 13.89 15.16
C GLU A 133 13.22 15.15 14.48
N LYS A 134 14.33 15.02 13.75
CA LYS A 134 14.93 16.12 12.99
C LYS A 134 13.99 16.60 11.88
N LEU A 135 13.35 15.68 11.15
CA LEU A 135 12.38 16.00 10.11
C LEU A 135 11.10 16.57 10.72
N GLU A 136 10.66 16.02 11.85
CA GLU A 136 9.51 16.53 12.60
C GLU A 136 9.75 17.98 13.07
N ARG A 137 10.93 18.29 13.61
CA ARG A 137 11.30 19.65 14.00
C ARG A 137 11.34 20.60 12.82
N ALA A 138 11.84 20.14 11.66
CA ALA A 138 11.86 20.92 10.43
C ALA A 138 10.43 21.23 9.93
N ALA A 139 9.56 20.22 9.90
CA ALA A 139 8.17 20.38 9.49
C ALA A 139 7.42 21.36 10.41
N ASN A 140 7.61 21.25 11.73
CA ASN A 140 7.00 22.16 12.70
C ASN A 140 7.50 23.59 12.54
N ALA A 141 8.79 23.80 12.27
CA ALA A 141 9.32 25.13 11.97
C ALA A 141 8.70 25.70 10.68
N ALA A 142 8.51 24.88 9.65
CA ALA A 142 7.86 25.30 8.41
C ALA A 142 6.41 25.73 8.63
N VAL A 143 5.63 24.97 9.39
CA VAL A 143 4.23 25.31 9.71
C VAL A 143 4.12 26.60 10.51
N LYS A 144 5.05 26.84 11.45
CA LYS A 144 5.07 28.07 12.27
C LYS A 144 5.56 29.31 11.51
N GLY A 145 6.12 29.14 10.31
CA GLY A 145 6.78 30.21 9.57
C GLY A 145 8.24 30.46 9.96
N ASP A 146 8.78 29.66 10.87
CA ASP A 146 10.16 29.75 11.39
C ASP A 146 11.20 29.03 10.51
N TYR A 147 10.86 28.70 9.27
CA TYR A 147 11.71 27.93 8.35
C TYR A 147 13.06 28.62 8.08
N ARG A 148 13.12 29.95 8.14
CA ARG A 148 14.34 30.72 7.92
C ARG A 148 15.38 30.49 9.03
N THR A 149 14.95 30.56 10.29
CA THR A 149 15.79 30.28 11.46
C THR A 149 16.31 28.85 11.44
N TYR A 150 15.45 27.88 11.09
CA TYR A 150 15.88 26.49 10.92
C TYR A 150 16.87 26.34 9.75
N GLY A 151 16.69 27.09 8.66
CA GLY A 151 17.60 27.14 7.52
C GLY A 151 18.98 27.68 7.88
N GLU A 152 19.07 28.66 8.78
CA GLU A 152 20.35 29.17 9.31
C GLU A 152 21.06 28.11 10.16
N GLU A 153 20.33 27.37 11.00
CA GLU A 153 20.88 26.22 11.75
C GLU A 153 21.44 25.15 10.78
N LEU A 154 20.71 24.82 9.71
CA LEU A 154 21.18 23.89 8.69
C LEU A 154 22.40 24.40 7.93
N ALA A 155 22.47 25.71 7.65
CA ALA A 155 23.61 26.32 6.95
C ALA A 155 24.91 26.17 7.75
N SER A 156 24.84 26.22 9.07
CA SER A 156 26.00 25.98 9.95
C SER A 156 26.59 24.56 9.83
N ARG A 157 25.81 23.60 9.33
CA ARG A 157 26.18 22.18 9.17
C ARG A 157 26.66 21.81 7.78
N ARG A 158 26.84 22.79 6.88
CA ARG A 158 27.34 22.55 5.52
C ARG A 158 28.78 22.02 5.59
N VAL A 159 29.03 20.93 4.89
CA VAL A 159 30.38 20.40 4.66
C VAL A 159 30.79 20.68 3.21
N PRO A 160 32.08 20.90 2.92
CA PRO A 160 32.56 21.02 1.54
C PRO A 160 32.14 19.79 0.73
N ALA A 161 31.71 20.01 -0.52
CA ALA A 161 31.46 18.89 -1.42
C ALA A 161 32.77 18.12 -1.66
N PRO A 162 32.75 16.78 -1.75
CA PRO A 162 33.89 16.00 -2.18
C PRO A 162 34.42 16.52 -3.52
N LYS A 163 35.75 16.70 -3.64
CA LYS A 163 36.38 17.23 -4.85
C LYS A 163 36.51 16.19 -5.97
N ASP A 164 36.29 14.92 -5.65
CA ASP A 164 36.45 13.81 -6.57
C ASP A 164 35.06 13.24 -6.90
N PHE A 165 34.49 13.70 -8.01
CA PHE A 165 33.34 13.15 -8.70
C PHE A 165 33.69 12.92 -10.17
#